data_AF-A0A954ZP26-F1
#
_entry.id   AF-A0A954ZP26-F1
#
_cell.length_a   1.000
_cell.length_b   1.000
_cell.length_c   1.000
_cell.angle_alpha   90.00
_cell.angle_beta   90.00
_cell.angle_gamma   90.00
#
_symmetry.space_group_name_H-M   'P 1'
#
loop_
_entity.id
_entity.type
_entity.pdbx_description
1 polymer ?
#
loop_
_entity_poly.entity_id
_entity_poly.type
_entity_poly.pdbx_seq_one_letter_code
_entity_poly.pdbx_strand_id
1 'polypeptide(L)'
;MAHTRGALLVSAAGLAISAFAGVAAADPQEPVIGSGDDASFLIFMATDGGAEQQLNGGMGPASIQRGSLDFPEIAGASFNSPNANILVGWDEIYDNRPGDAGIFSRVRFDISTSDGSSFISEDAANNGYNFLRWEIGAHNDPGDQPFADAIGFRPFVEDVVFVEARAVFFNGDVQLNSLAFGFTLGIGSTWDGTDALPGNLFSVGSDVNRIEITYDYDATFVPAPTTASLLLGAGLLGARRRRP
;
A
#
# COMPACT_ATOMS: atom_id res chain seq x y z
N MET A 1 -77.97 4.47 -25.34
CA MET A 1 -77.29 4.29 -24.04
C MET A 1 -76.29 3.14 -24.27
N ALA A 2 -74.96 3.32 -24.28
CA ALA A 2 -74.07 3.83 -23.20
C ALA A 2 -74.14 2.89 -21.97
N HIS A 3 -73.09 2.35 -21.33
CA HIS A 3 -71.60 2.38 -21.43
C HIS A 3 -71.07 1.08 -20.74
N THR A 4 -69.83 0.57 -20.80
CA THR A 4 -68.56 0.81 -21.55
C THR A 4 -67.66 -0.47 -21.42
N ARG A 5 -66.54 -0.59 -22.17
CA ARG A 5 -65.58 -1.73 -22.08
C ARG A 5 -64.86 -1.81 -20.72
N GLY A 6 -64.51 -3.02 -20.28
CA GLY A 6 -63.53 -3.27 -19.21
C GLY A 6 -62.64 -4.47 -19.55
N ALA A 7 -61.40 -4.23 -19.98
CA ALA A 7 -60.42 -5.28 -20.23
C ALA A 7 -59.61 -5.54 -18.96
N LEU A 8 -59.63 -6.78 -18.48
CA LEU A 8 -58.86 -7.22 -17.31
C LEU A 8 -57.41 -7.52 -17.74
N LEU A 9 -56.52 -6.56 -17.48
CA LEU A 9 -55.08 -6.74 -17.61
C LEU A 9 -54.58 -7.67 -16.50
N VAL A 10 -54.33 -8.94 -16.85
CA VAL A 10 -53.58 -9.86 -16.00
C VAL A 10 -52.14 -9.33 -15.89
N SER A 11 -51.87 -8.62 -14.80
CA SER A 11 -50.55 -8.06 -14.51
C SER A 11 -49.71 -9.16 -13.89
N ALA A 12 -48.74 -9.68 -14.63
CA ALA A 12 -47.75 -10.59 -14.10
C ALA A 12 -46.93 -9.85 -13.02
N ALA A 13 -47.15 -10.19 -11.76
CA ALA A 13 -46.34 -9.71 -10.64
C ALA A 13 -44.96 -10.38 -10.71
N GLY A 14 -44.09 -9.82 -11.55
CA GLY A 14 -42.66 -10.15 -11.55
C GLY A 14 -42.08 -9.76 -10.21
N LEU A 15 -41.88 -10.75 -9.34
CA LEU A 15 -41.27 -10.57 -8.03
C LEU A 15 -39.76 -10.41 -8.25
N ALA A 16 -39.38 -9.22 -8.71
CA ALA A 16 -38.00 -8.80 -8.87
C ALA A 16 -37.40 -8.67 -7.46
N ILE A 17 -36.82 -9.77 -6.98
CA ILE A 17 -35.96 -9.78 -5.80
C ILE A 17 -34.81 -8.84 -6.13
N SER A 18 -34.96 -7.61 -5.65
CA SER A 18 -33.96 -6.58 -5.80
C SER A 18 -32.89 -6.92 -4.79
N ALA A 19 -31.95 -7.78 -5.19
CA ALA A 19 -30.73 -8.05 -4.47
C ALA A 19 -29.87 -6.78 -4.52
N PHE A 20 -30.28 -5.78 -3.74
CA PHE A 20 -29.40 -4.75 -3.25
C PHE A 20 -28.40 -5.46 -2.33
N ALA A 21 -27.35 -6.02 -2.92
CA ALA A 21 -26.07 -6.05 -2.25
C ALA A 21 -25.76 -4.58 -1.96
N GLY A 22 -26.07 -4.14 -0.74
CA GLY A 22 -25.49 -2.91 -0.22
C GLY A 22 -23.99 -3.09 -0.37
N VAL A 23 -23.35 -2.17 -1.08
CA VAL A 23 -21.90 -2.15 -1.20
C VAL A 23 -21.41 -1.87 0.22
N ALA A 24 -21.10 -2.95 0.94
CA ALA A 24 -20.54 -2.83 2.27
C ALA A 24 -19.21 -2.11 2.08
N ALA A 25 -19.04 -0.97 2.76
CA ALA A 25 -17.70 -0.58 3.16
C ALA A 25 -17.07 -1.80 3.87
N ALA A 26 -15.77 -2.02 3.69
CA ALA A 26 -15.06 -3.05 4.43
C ALA A 26 -15.47 -2.98 5.91
N ASP A 27 -15.71 -4.14 6.54
CA ASP A 27 -16.10 -4.14 7.95
C ASP A 27 -14.98 -3.41 8.73
N PRO A 28 -15.26 -2.31 9.44
CA PRO A 28 -14.25 -1.56 10.19
C PRO A 28 -13.74 -2.34 11.42
N GLN A 29 -13.90 -3.66 11.44
CA GLN A 29 -13.35 -4.63 12.38
C GLN A 29 -12.46 -5.69 11.71
N GLU A 30 -12.32 -5.69 10.37
CA GLU A 30 -11.46 -6.62 9.64
C GLU A 30 -10.25 -5.94 8.98
N PRO A 31 -9.09 -6.63 8.89
CA PRO A 31 -7.94 -6.12 8.14
C PRO A 31 -8.27 -5.97 6.65
N VAL A 32 -7.70 -4.97 5.97
CA VAL A 32 -7.99 -4.66 4.56
C VAL A 32 -7.06 -5.40 3.59
N ILE A 33 -5.95 -5.96 4.08
CA ILE A 33 -5.03 -6.80 3.29
C ILE A 33 -5.38 -8.28 3.55
N GLY A 34 -5.15 -9.15 2.57
CA GLY A 34 -5.33 -10.60 2.66
C GLY A 34 -4.19 -11.29 3.41
N SER A 35 -4.42 -12.53 3.86
CA SER A 35 -3.36 -13.36 4.42
C SER A 35 -2.58 -14.04 3.30
N GLY A 36 -1.27 -13.78 3.22
CA GLY A 36 -0.41 -14.33 2.17
C GLY A 36 -0.49 -13.58 0.84
N ASP A 37 -0.86 -12.30 0.86
CA ASP A 37 -0.51 -11.37 -0.22
C ASP A 37 1.01 -11.14 -0.23
N ASP A 38 1.56 -10.89 -1.41
CA ASP A 38 2.94 -10.47 -1.61
C ASP A 38 2.98 -8.96 -1.93
N ALA A 39 4.14 -8.33 -1.75
CA ALA A 39 4.43 -7.00 -2.26
C ALA A 39 5.83 -7.00 -2.90
N SER A 40 5.99 -6.30 -4.03
CA SER A 40 7.30 -6.13 -4.66
C SER A 40 8.09 -5.02 -3.98
N PHE A 41 9.38 -5.26 -3.73
CA PHE A 41 10.25 -4.33 -3.01
C PHE A 41 11.60 -4.11 -3.69
N LEU A 42 12.02 -2.85 -3.74
CA LEU A 42 13.39 -2.42 -4.06
C LEU A 42 13.89 -1.42 -3.02
N ILE A 43 15.20 -1.44 -2.77
CA ILE A 43 15.90 -0.41 -1.98
C ILE A 43 17.13 0.05 -2.75
N PHE A 44 17.36 1.37 -2.75
CA PHE A 44 18.40 2.05 -3.51
C PHE A 44 19.26 2.89 -2.58
N MET A 45 20.54 3.02 -2.91
CA MET A 45 21.38 4.11 -2.45
C MET A 45 21.50 5.20 -3.51
N ALA A 46 21.70 6.45 -3.09
CA ALA A 46 21.95 7.57 -3.98
C ALA A 46 23.04 8.50 -3.47
N THR A 47 23.62 9.24 -4.41
CA THR A 47 24.57 10.35 -4.18
C THR A 47 23.82 11.69 -4.14
N ASP A 48 24.44 12.74 -3.57
CA ASP A 48 23.96 14.13 -3.68
C ASP A 48 23.71 14.60 -5.13
N GLY A 49 24.34 13.95 -6.11
CA GLY A 49 24.17 14.23 -7.54
C GLY A 49 22.96 13.54 -8.19
N GLY A 50 22.19 12.74 -7.45
CA GLY A 50 21.06 11.97 -7.97
C GLY A 50 21.44 10.74 -8.79
N ALA A 51 22.72 10.32 -8.75
CA ALA A 51 23.09 9.00 -9.26
C ALA A 51 22.66 7.94 -8.24
N GLU A 52 21.78 7.03 -8.67
CA GLU A 52 21.18 5.98 -7.85
C GLU A 52 21.72 4.59 -8.20
N GLN A 53 21.66 3.68 -7.24
CA GLN A 53 22.06 2.29 -7.42
C GLN A 53 21.23 1.37 -6.52
N GLN A 54 20.66 0.32 -7.10
CA GLN A 54 19.94 -0.74 -6.38
C GLN A 54 20.87 -1.42 -5.37
N LEU A 55 20.39 -1.54 -4.12
CA LEU A 55 21.15 -2.06 -2.99
C LEU A 55 20.86 -3.55 -2.74
N ASN A 56 19.62 -4.02 -2.98
CA ASN A 56 19.30 -5.45 -3.00
C ASN A 56 19.58 -6.01 -4.41
N GLY A 57 20.81 -6.46 -4.67
CA GLY A 57 21.39 -6.75 -6.00
C GLY A 57 20.82 -7.95 -6.76
N GLY A 58 19.52 -7.92 -7.10
CA GLY A 58 18.87 -8.77 -8.08
C GLY A 58 18.86 -8.16 -9.49
N MET A 59 18.19 -8.84 -10.43
CA MET A 59 17.88 -8.28 -11.77
C MET A 59 16.47 -7.67 -11.81
N GLY A 60 16.08 -6.99 -10.73
CA GLY A 60 14.75 -6.41 -10.53
C GLY A 60 14.21 -6.61 -9.11
N PRO A 61 12.89 -6.43 -8.91
CA PRO A 61 12.22 -6.44 -7.61
C PRO A 61 12.24 -7.78 -6.89
N ALA A 62 12.18 -7.73 -5.56
CA ALA A 62 11.92 -8.90 -4.73
C ALA A 62 10.44 -9.00 -4.38
N SER A 63 9.82 -10.17 -4.59
CA SER A 63 8.51 -10.47 -4.00
C SER A 63 8.70 -10.89 -2.55
N ILE A 64 8.01 -10.24 -1.62
CA ILE A 64 8.08 -10.52 -0.19
C ILE A 64 6.68 -10.85 0.33
N GLN A 65 6.52 -11.98 1.01
CA GLN A 65 5.24 -12.41 1.56
C GLN A 65 4.84 -11.62 2.83
N ARG A 66 3.56 -11.25 2.96
CA ARG A 66 2.98 -10.70 4.19
C ARG A 66 3.06 -11.69 5.36
N GLY A 67 3.34 -11.17 6.56
CA GLY A 67 3.43 -11.93 7.82
C GLY A 67 4.87 -12.33 8.15
N SER A 68 5.82 -11.84 7.37
CA SER A 68 7.26 -12.12 7.48
C SER A 68 7.98 -11.25 8.52
N LEU A 69 7.29 -10.41 9.32
CA LEU A 69 7.95 -9.56 10.33
C LEU A 69 8.82 -10.34 11.34
N ASP A 70 8.37 -11.52 11.79
CA ASP A 70 9.13 -12.38 12.70
C ASP A 70 10.15 -13.29 11.96
N PHE A 71 10.00 -13.44 10.64
CA PHE A 71 10.78 -14.33 9.78
C PHE A 71 11.05 -13.65 8.42
N PRO A 72 11.88 -12.59 8.38
CA PRO A 72 12.03 -11.74 7.20
C PRO A 72 12.69 -12.50 6.04
N GLU A 73 12.22 -12.22 4.83
CA GLU A 73 12.63 -12.92 3.62
C GLU A 73 13.84 -12.23 2.96
N ILE A 74 14.60 -12.98 2.15
CA ILE A 74 15.77 -12.45 1.45
C ILE A 74 15.30 -11.68 0.21
N ALA A 75 15.37 -10.35 0.26
CA ALA A 75 15.09 -9.46 -0.86
C ALA A 75 16.27 -9.35 -1.87
N GLY A 76 17.41 -9.97 -1.58
CA GLY A 76 18.58 -10.04 -2.45
C GLY A 76 19.89 -9.93 -1.69
N ALA A 77 21.01 -10.20 -2.36
CA ALA A 77 22.34 -9.93 -1.81
C ALA A 77 22.56 -8.41 -1.68
N SER A 78 23.21 -7.94 -0.61
CA SER A 78 23.57 -6.53 -0.49
C SER A 78 24.68 -6.19 -1.49
N PHE A 79 24.48 -5.14 -2.30
CA PHE A 79 25.53 -4.63 -3.19
C PHE A 79 26.72 -4.04 -2.40
N ASN A 80 26.45 -3.38 -1.26
CA ASN A 80 27.45 -2.66 -0.46
C ASN A 80 28.16 -3.51 0.59
N SER A 81 27.56 -4.63 0.99
CA SER A 81 28.07 -5.51 2.04
C SER A 81 28.28 -6.92 1.48
N PRO A 82 29.49 -7.23 0.97
CA PRO A 82 29.81 -8.57 0.51
C PRO A 82 29.57 -9.58 1.64
N ASN A 83 28.80 -10.63 1.34
CA ASN A 83 28.28 -11.67 2.25
C ASN A 83 27.01 -11.33 3.05
N ALA A 84 26.49 -10.09 3.02
CA ALA A 84 25.18 -9.77 3.59
C ALA A 84 24.06 -9.94 2.55
N ASN A 85 22.87 -10.26 3.03
CA ASN A 85 21.61 -10.11 2.29
C ASN A 85 20.83 -8.92 2.84
N ILE A 86 20.00 -8.31 1.99
CA ILE A 86 18.90 -7.46 2.45
C ILE A 86 17.76 -8.39 2.84
N LEU A 87 17.32 -8.27 4.08
CA LEU A 87 16.17 -8.96 4.64
C LEU A 87 15.00 -7.98 4.72
N VAL A 88 13.80 -8.42 4.35
CA VAL A 88 12.57 -7.63 4.45
C VAL A 88 11.48 -8.49 5.07
N GLY A 89 10.94 -8.03 6.19
CA GLY A 89 9.69 -8.53 6.75
C GLY A 89 8.61 -7.47 6.61
N TRP A 90 7.37 -7.85 6.34
CA TRP A 90 6.26 -6.91 6.41
C TRP A 90 4.95 -7.54 6.87
N ASP A 91 4.09 -6.74 7.49
CA ASP A 91 2.72 -7.12 7.86
C ASP A 91 1.84 -5.87 8.04
N GLU A 92 0.54 -6.11 8.07
CA GLU A 92 -0.49 -5.16 8.46
C GLU A 92 -0.83 -5.37 9.94
N ILE A 93 -0.51 -4.35 10.75
CA ILE A 93 -0.84 -4.25 12.16
C ILE A 93 -2.18 -3.53 12.27
N TYR A 94 -3.22 -4.30 12.59
CA TYR A 94 -4.60 -3.86 12.70
C TYR A 94 -4.98 -3.62 14.18
N ASP A 95 -5.33 -2.39 14.55
CA ASP A 95 -5.79 -2.05 15.92
C ASP A 95 -7.33 -2.00 15.98
N ASN A 96 -7.92 -2.95 16.69
CA ASN A 96 -9.37 -3.12 16.80
C ASN A 96 -9.98 -2.51 18.08
N ARG A 97 -9.21 -1.75 18.87
CA ARG A 97 -9.63 -1.25 20.18
C ARG A 97 -10.77 -0.21 20.07
N PRO A 98 -11.99 -0.50 20.55
CA PRO A 98 -13.10 0.44 20.41
C PRO A 98 -13.00 1.59 21.43
N GLY A 99 -13.00 2.83 20.93
CA GLY A 99 -13.37 4.01 21.73
C GLY A 99 -12.33 5.13 21.84
N ASP A 100 -11.08 4.90 21.47
CA ASP A 100 -10.08 5.95 21.35
C ASP A 100 -10.04 6.53 19.92
N ALA A 101 -9.64 7.79 19.78
CA ALA A 101 -9.84 8.55 18.55
C ALA A 101 -8.84 8.16 17.43
N GLY A 102 -9.37 7.70 16.30
CA GLY A 102 -8.61 7.35 15.09
C GLY A 102 -8.44 5.83 14.93
N ILE A 103 -9.31 5.21 14.13
CA ILE A 103 -9.19 3.80 13.75
C ILE A 103 -8.16 3.71 12.61
N PHE A 104 -6.89 3.88 12.99
CA PHE A 104 -5.77 3.82 12.05
C PHE A 104 -5.14 2.44 12.10
N SER A 105 -5.14 1.79 10.95
CA SER A 105 -4.40 0.55 10.71
C SER A 105 -3.08 0.89 10.05
N ARG A 106 -2.10 0.00 10.21
CA ARG A 106 -0.71 0.25 9.80
C ARG A 106 -0.21 -0.88 8.91
N VAL A 107 0.36 -0.57 7.75
CA VAL A 107 1.32 -1.47 7.11
C VAL A 107 2.72 -1.14 7.64
N ARG A 108 3.48 -2.15 8.08
CA ARG A 108 4.87 -1.99 8.54
C ARG A 108 5.79 -2.86 7.70
N PHE A 109 6.86 -2.25 7.20
CA PHE A 109 8.03 -2.92 6.63
C PHE A 109 9.19 -2.81 7.62
N ASP A 110 9.93 -3.90 7.76
CA ASP A 110 11.11 -4.03 8.61
C ASP A 110 12.27 -4.56 7.75
N ILE A 111 13.20 -3.68 7.42
CA ILE A 111 14.25 -3.91 6.42
C ILE A 111 15.59 -3.90 7.15
N SER A 112 16.40 -4.94 6.98
CA SER A 112 17.70 -5.06 7.67
C SER A 112 18.77 -5.75 6.81
N THR A 113 20.03 -5.62 7.20
CA THR A 113 21.11 -6.47 6.67
C THR A 113 21.24 -7.75 7.50
N SER A 114 21.41 -8.90 6.83
CA SER A 114 21.41 -10.22 7.49
C SER A 114 22.56 -10.47 8.48
N ASP A 115 23.63 -9.67 8.41
CA ASP A 115 24.82 -9.74 9.25
C ASP A 115 24.99 -8.52 10.17
N GLY A 116 24.06 -7.56 10.14
CA GLY A 116 24.14 -6.31 10.89
C GLY A 116 25.14 -5.28 10.33
N SER A 117 25.68 -5.48 9.12
CA SER A 117 26.49 -4.48 8.42
C SER A 117 25.66 -3.25 8.00
N SER A 118 26.29 -2.09 7.87
CA SER A 118 25.58 -0.87 7.46
C SER A 118 25.10 -0.93 6.01
N PHE A 119 23.93 -0.37 5.70
CA PHE A 119 23.42 -0.29 4.32
C PHE A 119 24.34 0.54 3.41
N ILE A 120 24.91 1.61 3.95
CA ILE A 120 25.96 2.40 3.31
C ILE A 120 27.29 2.00 3.97
N SER A 121 28.10 1.23 3.24
CA SER A 121 29.44 0.85 3.68
C SER A 121 30.42 2.02 3.55
N GLU A 122 31.58 1.91 4.22
CA GLU A 122 32.64 2.95 4.13
C GLU A 122 33.10 3.17 2.68
N ASP A 123 33.20 2.11 1.88
CA ASP A 123 33.51 2.20 0.45
C ASP A 123 32.40 2.91 -0.35
N ALA A 124 31.12 2.65 -0.07
CA ALA A 124 30.01 3.36 -0.72
C ALA A 124 30.02 4.86 -0.36
N ALA A 125 30.23 5.19 0.92
CA ALA A 125 30.37 6.57 1.38
C ALA A 125 31.57 7.29 0.75
N ASN A 126 32.72 6.62 0.63
CA ASN A 126 33.91 7.14 -0.05
C ASN A 126 33.68 7.39 -1.56
N ASN A 127 32.74 6.66 -2.18
CA ASN A 127 32.28 6.89 -3.55
C ASN A 127 31.14 7.92 -3.65
N GLY A 128 30.73 8.54 -2.54
CA GLY A 128 29.75 9.62 -2.49
C GLY A 128 28.29 9.20 -2.29
N TYR A 129 28.02 7.93 -1.97
CA TYR A 129 26.67 7.48 -1.61
C TYR A 129 26.36 7.75 -0.15
N ASN A 130 25.24 8.43 0.11
CA ASN A 130 24.85 8.90 1.45
C ASN A 130 23.33 9.00 1.68
N PHE A 131 22.53 8.77 0.63
CA PHE A 131 21.07 8.68 0.73
C PHE A 131 20.59 7.25 0.48
N LEU A 132 19.42 6.91 1.05
CA LEU A 132 18.62 5.76 0.65
C LEU A 132 17.23 6.20 0.19
N ARG A 133 16.63 5.42 -0.71
CA ARG A 133 15.18 5.39 -0.96
C ARG A 133 14.72 3.95 -1.20
N TRP A 134 13.41 3.72 -1.25
CA TRP A 134 12.81 2.44 -1.57
C TRP A 134 11.75 2.59 -2.66
N GLU A 135 11.30 1.45 -3.18
CA GLU A 135 10.08 1.35 -3.98
C GLU A 135 9.28 0.12 -3.53
N ILE A 136 7.96 0.28 -3.47
CA ILE A 136 6.95 -0.76 -3.24
C ILE A 136 6.00 -0.71 -4.44
N GLY A 137 5.88 -1.78 -5.20
CA GLY A 137 4.79 -1.97 -6.17
C GLY A 137 4.69 -1.04 -7.39
N ALA A 138 5.52 0.01 -7.53
CA ALA A 138 5.44 0.96 -8.63
C ALA A 138 6.80 1.29 -9.24
N HIS A 139 7.56 0.25 -9.62
CA HIS A 139 8.93 0.42 -10.08
C HIS A 139 9.05 1.31 -11.32
N ASN A 140 9.90 2.33 -11.19
CA ASN A 140 10.06 3.40 -12.19
C ASN A 140 10.86 2.95 -13.43
N ASP A 141 11.64 1.86 -13.33
CA ASP A 141 12.33 1.28 -14.48
C ASP A 141 11.34 0.41 -15.30
N PRO A 142 11.15 0.69 -16.61
CA PRO A 142 10.34 -0.16 -17.47
C PRO A 142 10.82 -1.62 -17.59
N GLY A 143 12.08 -1.91 -17.23
CA GLY A 143 12.64 -3.26 -17.19
C GLY A 143 12.15 -4.11 -16.01
N ASP A 144 11.72 -3.47 -14.92
CA ASP A 144 11.19 -4.15 -13.72
C ASP A 144 9.72 -4.56 -13.88
N GLN A 145 9.02 -4.02 -14.88
CA GLN A 145 7.66 -4.40 -15.22
C GLN A 145 7.64 -5.81 -15.88
N PRO A 146 6.75 -6.73 -15.45
CA PRO A 146 5.54 -6.51 -14.66
C PRO A 146 5.69 -6.78 -13.16
N PHE A 147 6.89 -6.94 -12.61
CA PHE A 147 7.14 -7.27 -11.19
C PHE A 147 6.93 -6.07 -10.24
N ALA A 148 6.10 -5.11 -10.63
CA ALA A 148 5.64 -4.00 -9.82
C ALA A 148 4.29 -4.38 -9.21
N ASP A 149 4.35 -5.33 -8.28
CA ASP A 149 3.19 -5.86 -7.58
C ASP A 149 2.96 -5.01 -6.33
N ALA A 150 1.94 -4.14 -6.40
CA ALA A 150 1.43 -3.35 -5.29
C ALA A 150 1.01 -4.23 -4.11
N ILE A 151 0.95 -3.65 -2.90
CA ILE A 151 0.34 -4.32 -1.75
C ILE A 151 -1.11 -4.70 -2.12
N GLY A 152 -1.39 -6.00 -2.16
CA GLY A 152 -2.72 -6.50 -2.45
C GLY A 152 -3.73 -6.07 -1.40
N PHE A 153 -4.74 -5.30 -1.80
CA PHE A 153 -5.91 -5.08 -0.96
C PHE A 153 -6.99 -6.15 -1.24
N ARG A 154 -7.78 -6.46 -0.21
CA ARG A 154 -8.87 -7.42 -0.30
C ARG A 154 -9.87 -7.04 -1.41
N PRO A 155 -10.59 -8.03 -1.97
CA PRO A 155 -11.66 -7.75 -2.92
C PRO A 155 -12.61 -6.67 -2.40
N PHE A 156 -12.98 -5.74 -3.29
CA PHE A 156 -13.82 -4.55 -3.03
C PHE A 156 -13.13 -3.37 -2.32
N VAL A 157 -11.82 -3.47 -2.02
CA VAL A 157 -10.96 -2.33 -1.66
C VAL A 157 -10.12 -1.98 -2.88
N GLU A 158 -10.38 -0.84 -3.54
CA GLU A 158 -9.53 -0.32 -4.63
C GLU A 158 -8.34 0.46 -4.03
N ASP A 159 -8.62 1.42 -3.15
CA ASP A 159 -7.63 2.20 -2.41
C ASP A 159 -7.95 2.23 -0.91
N VAL A 160 -6.99 2.63 -0.08
CA VAL A 160 -7.18 3.04 1.33
C VAL A 160 -6.93 4.53 1.51
N VAL A 161 -7.51 5.17 2.53
CA VAL A 161 -7.21 6.60 2.83
C VAL A 161 -5.97 6.74 3.70
N PHE A 162 -4.98 7.45 3.17
CA PHE A 162 -3.69 7.63 3.83
C PHE A 162 -3.71 8.70 4.93
N VAL A 163 -2.98 8.45 6.01
CA VAL A 163 -2.95 9.29 7.22
C VAL A 163 -1.54 9.80 7.53
N GLU A 164 -0.58 8.90 7.77
CA GLU A 164 0.82 9.25 8.04
C GLU A 164 1.75 8.17 7.48
N ALA A 165 2.89 8.57 6.93
CA ALA A 165 4.01 7.67 6.70
C ALA A 165 5.19 8.09 7.59
N ARG A 166 5.99 7.12 8.03
CA ARG A 166 7.15 7.38 8.88
C ARG A 166 8.26 6.39 8.59
N ALA A 167 9.49 6.88 8.64
CA ALA A 167 10.70 6.07 8.59
C ALA A 167 11.49 6.21 9.90
N VAL A 168 12.02 5.11 10.40
CA VAL A 168 12.85 5.05 11.60
C VAL A 168 14.11 4.26 11.28
N PHE A 169 15.27 4.80 11.66
CA PHE A 169 16.59 4.27 11.33
C PHE A 169 17.26 3.73 12.59
N PHE A 170 17.89 2.55 12.49
CA PHE A 170 18.44 1.81 13.63
C PHE A 170 19.84 1.26 13.36
N ASN A 171 20.58 1.06 14.46
CA ASN A 171 21.70 0.13 14.55
C ASN A 171 21.28 -1.05 15.44
N GLY A 172 20.88 -2.16 14.82
CA GLY A 172 20.22 -3.28 15.48
C GLY A 172 18.90 -2.84 16.11
N ASP A 173 18.82 -2.91 17.44
CA ASP A 173 17.68 -2.44 18.23
C ASP A 173 17.80 -0.97 18.68
N VAL A 174 18.95 -0.32 18.45
CA VAL A 174 19.19 1.07 18.87
C VAL A 174 18.64 2.02 17.81
N GLN A 175 17.56 2.72 18.13
CA GLN A 175 17.02 3.79 17.29
C GLN A 175 18.02 4.96 17.22
N LEU A 176 18.42 5.32 16.00
CA LEU A 176 19.35 6.42 15.71
C LEU A 176 18.62 7.70 15.35
N ASN A 177 17.57 7.61 14.51
CA ASN A 177 16.78 8.75 14.08
C ASN A 177 15.34 8.33 13.70
N SER A 178 14.39 9.25 13.75
CA SER A 178 13.03 9.05 13.22
C SER A 178 12.61 10.29 12.45
N LEU A 179 12.12 10.08 11.23
CA LEU A 179 11.63 11.12 10.34
C LEU A 179 10.18 10.81 9.97
N ALA A 180 9.27 11.72 10.30
CA ALA A 180 7.94 11.72 9.71
C ALA A 180 8.08 11.99 8.20
N PHE A 181 7.48 11.15 7.38
CA PHE A 181 7.59 11.25 5.93
C PHE A 181 6.57 12.28 5.44
N GLY A 182 7.07 13.34 4.82
CA GLY A 182 6.25 14.43 4.31
C GLY A 182 5.34 13.95 3.19
N PHE A 183 4.04 13.91 3.48
CA PHE A 183 2.95 13.58 2.55
C PHE A 183 3.10 14.25 1.17
N THR A 184 3.42 13.45 0.15
CA THR A 184 3.18 13.82 -1.26
C THR A 184 1.72 13.54 -1.65
N LEU A 185 1.10 12.55 -0.99
CA LEU A 185 -0.34 12.31 -0.94
C LEU A 185 -0.88 12.98 0.33
N GLY A 186 -1.76 13.98 0.20
CA GLY A 186 -2.25 14.75 1.36
C GLY A 186 -3.04 13.90 2.34
N ILE A 187 -3.20 14.36 3.59
CA ILE A 187 -4.09 13.69 4.56
C ILE A 187 -5.51 13.62 3.95
N GLY A 188 -6.05 12.41 3.81
CA GLY A 188 -7.32 12.18 3.10
C GLY A 188 -7.20 11.86 1.60
N SER A 189 -5.98 11.80 1.04
CA SER A 189 -5.72 11.21 -0.27
C SER A 189 -5.85 9.69 -0.21
N THR A 190 -6.22 9.10 -1.34
CA THR A 190 -6.20 7.66 -1.51
C THR A 190 -4.79 7.15 -1.81
N TRP A 191 -4.52 5.91 -1.40
CA TRP A 191 -3.28 5.18 -1.62
C TRP A 191 -3.61 3.78 -2.16
N ASP A 192 -2.95 3.40 -3.25
CA ASP A 192 -3.18 2.18 -4.05
C ASP A 192 -2.25 1.02 -3.66
N GLY A 193 -1.53 1.14 -2.53
CA GLY A 193 -0.57 0.15 -2.08
C GLY A 193 0.83 0.29 -2.69
N THR A 194 1.13 1.40 -3.40
CA THR A 194 2.44 1.67 -4.01
C THR A 194 3.18 2.88 -3.40
N ASP A 195 4.51 2.82 -3.30
CA ASP A 195 5.36 3.99 -3.04
C ASP A 195 6.59 3.89 -3.93
N ALA A 196 6.82 4.87 -4.80
CA ALA A 196 7.99 4.88 -5.66
C ALA A 196 8.42 6.29 -6.06
N LEU A 197 8.30 7.29 -5.18
CA LEU A 197 8.65 8.65 -5.56
C LEU A 197 10.18 8.83 -5.56
N PRO A 198 10.82 9.17 -6.70
CA PRO A 198 12.29 9.29 -6.76
C PRO A 198 12.87 10.42 -5.90
N GLY A 199 12.02 11.34 -5.42
CA GLY A 199 12.40 12.42 -4.50
C GLY A 199 12.54 11.99 -3.03
N ASN A 200 12.19 10.74 -2.69
CA ASN A 200 12.16 10.22 -1.31
C ASN A 200 13.56 9.83 -0.79
N LEU A 201 14.54 10.72 -0.95
CA LEU A 201 15.94 10.48 -0.57
C LEU A 201 16.18 10.85 0.91
N PHE A 202 16.57 9.86 1.71
CA PHE A 202 16.87 10.01 3.13
C PHE A 202 18.36 9.91 3.40
N SER A 203 18.97 10.93 4.01
CA SER A 203 20.37 10.83 4.43
C SER A 203 20.48 9.87 5.62
N VAL A 204 21.30 8.83 5.49
CA VAL A 204 21.50 7.80 6.51
C VAL A 204 22.96 7.75 6.96
N GLY A 205 23.17 7.46 8.24
CA GLY A 205 24.51 7.26 8.79
C GLY A 205 25.15 5.95 8.34
N SER A 206 26.47 5.90 8.35
CA SER A 206 27.26 4.68 8.10
C SER A 206 27.17 3.65 9.25
N ASP A 207 26.27 3.86 10.20
CA ASP A 207 25.90 3.00 11.33
C ASP A 207 24.47 2.46 11.22
N VAL A 208 23.71 2.86 10.19
CA VAL A 208 22.35 2.37 9.95
C VAL A 208 22.39 1.01 9.23
N ASN A 209 21.84 -0.02 9.89
CA ASN A 209 21.74 -1.39 9.37
C ASN A 209 20.30 -1.94 9.39
N ARG A 210 19.33 -1.19 9.94
CA ARG A 210 17.90 -1.49 9.91
C ARG A 210 17.04 -0.23 9.72
N ILE A 211 15.95 -0.37 8.97
CA ILE A 211 14.93 0.66 8.69
C ILE A 211 13.56 0.05 9.01
N GLU A 212 12.75 0.74 9.81
CA GLU A 212 11.32 0.48 9.90
C GLU A 212 10.57 1.56 9.12
N ILE A 213 9.70 1.15 8.20
CA ILE A 213 8.81 2.04 7.45
C ILE A 213 7.37 1.69 7.84
N THR A 214 6.58 2.69 8.22
CA THR A 214 5.18 2.50 8.60
C THR A 214 4.27 3.40 7.79
N TYR A 215 3.17 2.82 7.32
CA TYR A 215 2.13 3.42 6.49
C TYR A 215 0.79 3.33 7.25
N ASP A 216 0.40 4.42 7.90
CA ASP A 216 -0.85 4.52 8.65
C ASP A 216 -1.99 4.98 7.73
N TYR A 217 -3.11 4.27 7.78
CA TYR A 217 -4.29 4.51 6.94
C TYR A 217 -5.60 4.33 7.72
N ASP A 218 -6.67 5.01 7.29
CA ASP A 218 -8.00 4.90 7.87
C ASP A 218 -8.75 3.71 7.23
N ALA A 219 -8.85 2.60 7.97
CA ALA A 219 -9.53 1.38 7.53
C ALA A 219 -11.06 1.54 7.40
N THR A 220 -11.63 2.63 7.92
CA THR A 220 -13.08 2.90 7.85
C THR A 220 -13.50 3.64 6.57
N PHE A 221 -12.54 4.17 5.81
CA PHE A 221 -12.78 4.85 4.54
C PHE A 221 -12.16 4.07 3.37
N VAL A 222 -12.94 3.12 2.84
CA VAL A 222 -12.70 2.52 1.53
C VAL A 222 -13.55 3.27 0.50
N PRO A 223 -12.97 3.96 -0.50
CA PRO A 223 -13.72 4.57 -1.58
C PRO A 223 -14.53 3.50 -2.32
N ALA A 224 -15.83 3.71 -2.51
CA ALA A 224 -16.62 2.79 -3.32
C ALA A 224 -16.08 2.77 -4.75
N PRO A 225 -15.89 1.58 -5.36
CA PRO A 225 -15.21 1.45 -6.64
C PRO A 225 -15.87 2.33 -7.71
N THR A 226 -15.07 2.99 -8.54
CA THR A 226 -15.58 4.04 -9.48
C THR A 226 -16.67 3.53 -10.43
N THR A 227 -16.69 2.21 -10.69
CA THR A 227 -17.73 1.51 -11.46
C THR A 227 -19.12 1.56 -10.82
N ALA A 228 -19.23 1.61 -9.49
CA ALA A 228 -20.52 1.71 -8.78
C ALA A 228 -21.19 3.08 -8.98
N SER A 229 -20.39 4.15 -9.04
CA SER A 229 -20.86 5.53 -9.24
C SER A 229 -21.58 5.71 -10.59
N LEU A 230 -21.15 4.98 -11.63
CA LEU A 230 -21.76 5.01 -12.96
C LEU A 230 -23.17 4.38 -12.99
N LEU A 231 -23.43 3.34 -12.18
CA LEU A 231 -24.78 2.75 -12.08
C LEU A 231 -25.77 3.64 -11.33
N LEU A 232 -25.33 4.38 -10.30
CA LEU A 232 -26.18 5.33 -9.58
C LEU A 232 -26.61 6.50 -10.48
N GLY A 233 -25.70 7.01 -11.33
CA GLY A 233 -26.01 8.05 -12.32
C GLY A 233 -27.04 7.61 -13.37
N ALA A 234 -26.95 6.36 -13.85
CA ALA A 234 -27.92 5.80 -14.79
C ALA A 234 -29.32 5.60 -14.16
N GLY A 235 -29.38 5.19 -12.88
CA GLY A 235 -30.64 4.95 -12.17
C GLY A 235 -31.52 6.20 -11.99
N LEU A 236 -30.92 7.35 -11.64
CA LEU A 236 -31.69 8.59 -11.42
C LEU A 236 -32.25 9.22 -12.71
N LEU A 237 -31.60 9.03 -13.86
CA LEU A 237 -32.08 9.55 -15.14
C LEU A 237 -33.30 8.78 -15.68
N GLY A 238 -33.48 7.51 -15.30
CA GLY A 238 -34.63 6.70 -15.70
C GLY A 238 -35.93 7.01 -14.93
N ALA A 239 -35.85 7.59 -13.73
CA ALA A 239 -36.97 7.67 -12.79
C ALA A 239 -37.94 8.85 -12.99
N ARG A 240 -37.82 9.64 -14.07
CA ARG A 240 -38.55 10.92 -14.23
C ARG A 240 -39.51 11.01 -15.42
N ARG A 241 -40.44 10.05 -15.57
CA ARG A 241 -41.76 10.29 -16.20
C ARG A 241 -42.79 9.16 -15.98
N ARG A 242 -43.74 9.38 -15.06
CA ARG A 242 -45.21 9.36 -15.30
C ARG A 242 -46.00 9.33 -13.99
N ARG A 243 -46.71 10.43 -13.71
CA ARG A 243 -47.94 10.51 -12.88
C ARG A 243 -48.71 11.78 -13.28
N PRO A 244 -50.05 11.77 -13.17
CA PRO A 244 -50.97 10.75 -13.68
C PRO A 244 -51.26 10.92 -15.18
#